data_AF-A0A3C0N4Q4-F1
#
_entry.id   AF-A0A3C0N4Q4-F1
#
_cell.length_a   1.000
_cell.length_b   1.000
_cell.length_c   1.000
_cell.angle_alpha   90.00
_cell.angle_beta   90.00
_cell.angle_gamma   90.00
#
_symmetry.space_group_name_H-M   'P 1'
#
loop_
_entity.id
_entity.type
_entity.pdbx_description
1 polymer ?
#
loop_
_entity_poly.entity_id
_entity_poly.type
_entity_poly.pdbx_seq_one_letter_code
_entity_poly.pdbx_strand_id
1 'polypeptide(L)'
;MRPKHPWLKKCLEQLEKLPQICATATTEPYVYEEILADGKLTIETSNYKINYIFVIKSGITADTLDLQFEYLHHFSNRLYAPNRPLLITNDLSDFVIDQFLEKNIEFLDTNGTIYLNNPTFYILVRNSTRQTQKASSSNNLTTSTLKLAFTLLQDPQRLIKSDQNRLAELTGIDTKTVSRGLESLHNLGYLQRLPTGDYLISDYNKLLERWELGYVENLRPSLLIETYRPLKRQ
;
A
#
# COMPACT_ATOMS: atom_id res chain seq x y z
N MET A 1 16.18 -17.29 19.06
CA MET A 1 17.38 -17.02 18.21
C MET A 1 16.98 -16.02 17.12
N ARG A 2 17.86 -15.07 16.75
CA ARG A 2 17.58 -14.16 15.62
C ARG A 2 17.58 -14.96 14.30
N PRO A 3 16.68 -14.68 13.36
CA PRO A 3 16.58 -15.41 12.10
C PRO A 3 17.86 -15.26 11.28
N LYS A 4 18.41 -16.37 10.77
CA LYS A 4 19.66 -16.37 9.99
C LYS A 4 19.47 -15.95 8.52
N HIS A 5 18.26 -16.05 7.98
CA HIS A 5 18.00 -15.76 6.56
C HIS A 5 17.83 -14.24 6.30
N PRO A 6 18.60 -13.62 5.38
CA PRO A 6 18.59 -12.18 5.13
C PRO A 6 17.21 -11.61 4.75
N TRP A 7 16.44 -12.31 3.91
CA TRP A 7 15.11 -11.85 3.51
C TRP A 7 14.11 -11.85 4.66
N LEU A 8 14.04 -12.95 5.42
CA LEU A 8 13.19 -13.02 6.61
C LEU A 8 13.52 -11.90 7.60
N LYS A 9 14.81 -11.63 7.85
CA LYS A 9 15.22 -10.52 8.71
C LYS A 9 14.65 -9.19 8.21
N LYS A 10 14.81 -8.89 6.91
CA LYS A 10 14.31 -7.65 6.31
C LYS A 10 12.79 -7.56 6.34
N CYS A 11 12.08 -8.66 6.06
CA CYS A 11 10.62 -8.71 6.13
C CYS A 11 10.12 -8.45 7.56
N LEU A 12 10.75 -9.04 8.57
CA LEU A 12 10.42 -8.81 9.98
C LEU A 12 10.67 -7.37 10.40
N GLU A 13 11.79 -6.78 10.00
CA GLU A 13 12.09 -5.37 10.26
C GLU A 13 11.03 -4.43 9.67
N GLN A 14 10.38 -4.78 8.55
CA GLN A 14 9.26 -4.00 8.01
C GLN A 14 7.95 -4.27 8.74
N LEU A 15 7.69 -5.52 9.09
CA LEU A 15 6.48 -5.92 9.82
C LEU A 15 6.42 -5.30 11.21
N GLU A 16 7.55 -5.22 11.93
CA GLU A 16 7.66 -4.61 13.26
C GLU A 16 7.58 -3.07 13.25
N LYS A 17 7.68 -2.41 12.08
CA LYS A 17 7.39 -0.97 11.97
C LYS A 17 5.90 -0.67 12.04
N LEU A 18 5.05 -1.66 11.80
CA LEU A 18 3.60 -1.47 11.88
C LEU A 18 3.20 -1.34 13.35
N PRO A 19 2.35 -0.35 13.68
CA PRO A 19 1.95 -0.12 15.06
C PRO A 19 1.21 -1.35 15.62
N GLN A 20 1.50 -1.70 16.87
CA GLN A 20 0.82 -2.78 17.60
C GLN A 20 1.03 -4.19 17.00
N ILE A 21 2.12 -4.39 16.25
CA ILE A 21 2.53 -5.69 15.74
C ILE A 21 3.87 -6.09 16.36
N CYS A 22 3.90 -7.28 16.97
CA CYS A 22 5.12 -7.93 17.41
C CYS A 22 5.28 -9.24 16.65
N ALA A 23 6.42 -9.42 16.00
CA ALA A 23 6.67 -10.57 15.14
C ALA A 23 7.84 -11.41 15.69
N THR A 24 7.62 -12.69 15.93
CA THR A 24 8.68 -13.61 16.37
C THR A 24 8.80 -14.78 15.42
N ALA A 25 9.98 -14.91 14.79
CA ALA A 25 10.26 -15.99 13.84
C ALA A 25 11.25 -17.00 14.42
N THR A 26 11.02 -18.28 14.12
CA THR A 26 11.98 -19.37 14.35
C THR A 26 12.32 -20.01 13.02
N THR A 27 13.61 -20.04 12.68
CA THR A 27 14.16 -20.51 11.39
C THR A 27 14.75 -21.91 11.48
N GLU A 28 14.28 -22.72 12.41
CA GLU A 28 14.56 -24.14 12.39
C GLU A 28 13.63 -24.77 11.34
N PRO A 29 14.11 -25.72 10.51
CA PRO A 29 13.26 -26.40 9.54
C PRO A 29 12.00 -26.87 10.26
N TYR A 30 10.85 -26.35 9.86
CA TYR A 30 9.59 -26.83 10.39
C TYR A 30 9.34 -28.17 9.72
N VAL A 31 9.68 -29.23 10.45
CA VAL A 31 9.44 -30.62 10.05
C VAL A 31 8.31 -31.14 10.91
N TYR A 32 7.13 -31.25 10.33
CA TYR A 32 5.98 -31.88 10.96
C TYR A 32 5.35 -32.84 9.96
N GLU A 33 5.35 -34.13 10.32
CA GLU A 33 4.96 -35.23 9.43
C GLU A 33 5.73 -35.19 8.09
N GLU A 34 5.04 -34.84 6.98
CA GLU A 34 5.58 -34.74 5.61
C GLU A 34 5.76 -33.29 5.12
N ILE A 35 5.62 -32.31 6.02
CA ILE A 35 5.75 -30.90 5.70
C ILE A 35 7.18 -30.47 5.98
N LEU A 36 7.87 -30.03 4.93
CA LEU A 36 9.15 -29.35 5.03
C LEU A 36 8.93 -27.87 4.71
N ALA A 37 9.10 -27.02 5.72
CA ALA A 37 9.02 -25.57 5.58
C ALA A 37 10.22 -24.88 6.25
N ASP A 38 10.46 -23.63 5.86
CA ASP A 38 11.65 -22.87 6.25
C ASP A 38 11.56 -22.31 7.68
N GLY A 39 10.36 -22.32 8.27
CA GLY A 39 10.19 -22.06 9.69
C GLY A 39 8.77 -21.65 10.07
N LYS A 40 8.68 -21.08 11.28
CA LYS A 40 7.44 -20.60 11.88
C LYS A 40 7.55 -19.11 12.21
N LEU A 41 6.53 -18.35 11.85
CA LEU A 41 6.35 -16.95 12.23
C LEU A 41 5.14 -16.85 13.16
N THR A 42 5.30 -16.19 14.29
CA THR A 42 4.21 -15.84 15.20
C THR A 42 4.02 -14.33 15.15
N ILE A 43 2.80 -13.90 14.86
CA ILE A 43 2.41 -12.49 14.90
C ILE A 43 1.49 -12.29 16.09
N GLU A 44 1.88 -11.38 16.98
CA GLU A 44 1.12 -10.99 18.16
C GLU A 44 0.66 -9.53 18.00
N THR A 45 -0.62 -9.31 18.23
CA THR A 45 -1.23 -7.98 18.39
C THR A 45 -1.67 -7.81 19.83
N SER A 46 -2.27 -6.66 20.17
CA SER A 46 -2.78 -6.40 21.53
C SER A 46 -3.75 -7.48 22.04
N ASN A 47 -4.50 -8.13 21.15
CA ASN A 47 -5.58 -9.05 21.51
C ASN A 47 -5.47 -10.44 20.88
N TYR A 48 -4.59 -10.64 19.89
CA TYR A 48 -4.56 -11.87 19.09
C TYR A 48 -3.15 -12.38 18.87
N LYS A 49 -3.05 -13.71 18.71
CA LYS A 49 -1.82 -14.41 18.38
C LYS A 49 -2.09 -15.35 17.21
N ILE A 50 -1.36 -15.18 16.12
CA ILE A 50 -1.46 -16.03 14.93
C ILE A 50 -0.15 -16.72 14.66
N ASN A 51 -0.25 -17.99 14.29
CA ASN A 51 0.86 -18.81 13.84
C ASN A 51 0.83 -18.97 12.32
N TYR A 52 1.95 -18.65 11.69
CA TYR A 52 2.23 -18.88 10.29
C TYR A 52 3.36 -19.90 10.16
N ILE A 53 3.22 -20.82 9.21
CA ILE A 53 4.31 -21.67 8.73
C ILE A 53 4.72 -21.08 7.39
N PHE A 54 5.98 -20.67 7.30
CA PHE A 54 6.45 -19.93 6.14
C PHE A 54 7.40 -20.75 5.29
N VAL A 55 7.36 -20.47 3.99
CA VAL A 55 8.37 -20.90 3.02
C VAL A 55 9.06 -19.69 2.44
N ILE A 56 10.35 -19.83 2.16
CA ILE A 56 11.18 -18.80 1.56
C ILE A 56 11.42 -19.20 0.10
N LYS A 57 10.94 -18.37 -0.84
CA LYS A 57 11.16 -18.58 -2.28
C LYS A 57 11.70 -17.30 -2.90
N SER A 58 12.33 -17.45 -4.05
CA SER A 58 12.85 -16.31 -4.82
C SER A 58 12.71 -16.49 -6.30
N GLY A 59 12.81 -15.38 -7.01
CA GLY A 59 12.73 -15.38 -8.46
C GLY A 59 11.31 -15.72 -8.92
N ILE A 60 10.31 -15.32 -8.14
CA ILE A 60 8.91 -15.41 -8.54
C ILE A 60 8.67 -14.34 -9.60
N THR A 61 8.40 -14.79 -10.82
CA THR A 61 8.19 -13.98 -12.01
C THR A 61 6.86 -14.35 -12.65
N ALA A 62 6.38 -13.54 -13.59
CA ALA A 62 5.17 -13.84 -14.36
C ALA A 62 5.21 -15.25 -14.98
N ASP A 63 6.35 -15.66 -15.51
CA ASP A 63 6.53 -16.96 -16.20
C ASP A 63 6.50 -18.17 -15.24
N THR A 64 6.76 -17.95 -13.94
CA THR A 64 6.81 -19.03 -12.95
C THR A 64 5.58 -19.06 -12.04
N LEU A 65 4.65 -18.11 -12.20
CA LEU A 65 3.49 -17.92 -11.33
C LEU A 65 2.65 -19.19 -11.16
N ASP A 66 2.31 -19.87 -12.25
CA ASP A 66 1.44 -21.05 -12.20
C ASP A 66 2.06 -22.17 -11.37
N LEU A 67 3.36 -22.40 -11.52
CA LEU A 67 4.11 -23.36 -10.72
C LEU A 67 4.15 -22.95 -9.24
N GLN A 68 4.32 -21.66 -8.95
CA GLN A 68 4.30 -21.18 -7.56
C GLN A 68 2.92 -21.32 -6.94
N PHE A 69 1.85 -21.09 -7.70
CA PHE A 69 0.48 -21.29 -7.21
C PHE A 69 0.20 -22.75 -6.88
N GLU A 70 0.58 -23.66 -7.77
CA GLU A 70 0.43 -25.09 -7.54
C GLU A 70 1.20 -25.52 -6.29
N TYR A 71 2.46 -25.10 -6.17
CA TYR A 71 3.28 -25.38 -4.99
C TYR A 71 2.64 -24.84 -3.69
N LEU A 72 2.22 -23.58 -3.67
CA LEU A 72 1.65 -22.93 -2.49
C LEU A 72 0.29 -23.52 -2.11
N HIS A 73 -0.50 -23.94 -3.09
CA HIS A 73 -1.75 -24.65 -2.86
C HIS A 73 -1.52 -26.03 -2.24
N HIS A 74 -0.54 -26.79 -2.72
CA HIS A 74 -0.17 -28.06 -2.09
C HIS A 74 0.42 -27.86 -0.69
N PHE A 75 1.23 -26.83 -0.51
CA PHE A 75 1.78 -26.47 0.80
C PHE A 75 0.67 -26.11 1.79
N SER A 76 -0.29 -25.26 1.41
CA SER A 76 -1.39 -24.84 2.28
C SER A 76 -2.29 -26.01 2.69
N ASN A 77 -2.60 -26.91 1.76
CA ASN A 77 -3.46 -28.07 2.02
C ASN A 77 -2.84 -29.11 2.97
N ARG A 78 -1.52 -29.07 3.18
CA ARG A 78 -0.84 -29.93 4.14
C ARG A 78 -0.84 -29.34 5.55
N LEU A 79 -1.10 -28.04 5.72
CA LEU A 79 -1.07 -27.40 7.03
C LEU A 79 -2.35 -27.68 7.83
N TYR A 80 -2.17 -28.17 9.06
CA TYR A 80 -3.28 -28.30 10.01
C TYR A 80 -3.56 -26.99 10.73
N ALA A 81 -4.84 -26.69 10.96
CA ALA A 81 -5.26 -25.57 11.80
C ALA A 81 -4.64 -25.70 13.22
N PRO A 82 -4.21 -24.60 13.86
CA PRO A 82 -4.44 -23.20 13.50
C PRO A 82 -3.32 -22.57 12.64
N ASN A 83 -2.42 -23.36 12.07
CA ASN A 83 -1.27 -22.87 11.32
C ASN A 83 -1.67 -22.38 9.92
N ARG A 84 -1.21 -21.19 9.54
CA ARG A 84 -1.50 -20.59 8.22
C ARG A 84 -0.27 -20.59 7.31
N PRO A 85 -0.43 -20.76 5.99
CA PRO A 85 0.69 -20.63 5.07
C PRO A 85 1.14 -19.17 4.96
N LEU A 86 2.45 -18.96 4.81
CA LEU A 86 3.01 -17.65 4.51
C LEU A 86 4.15 -17.78 3.51
N LEU A 87 4.17 -16.91 2.50
CA LEU A 87 5.31 -16.80 1.60
C LEU A 87 6.24 -15.67 2.04
N ILE A 88 7.54 -15.93 2.13
CA ILE A 88 8.58 -14.92 2.28
C ILE A 88 9.41 -14.91 1.01
N THR A 89 9.58 -13.74 0.41
CA THR A 89 10.19 -13.65 -0.92
C THR A 89 11.06 -12.42 -1.09
N ASN A 90 11.94 -12.45 -2.11
CA ASN A 90 12.53 -11.23 -2.64
C ASN A 90 11.45 -10.30 -3.22
N ASP A 91 11.84 -9.09 -3.59
CA ASP A 91 10.95 -8.10 -4.22
C ASP A 91 10.12 -8.69 -5.37
N LEU A 92 8.82 -8.41 -5.35
CA LEU A 92 7.87 -8.84 -6.37
C LEU A 92 7.55 -7.68 -7.32
N SER A 93 7.24 -8.00 -8.58
CA SER A 93 6.68 -7.01 -9.49
C SER A 93 5.23 -6.70 -9.14
N ASP A 94 4.74 -5.51 -9.51
CA ASP A 94 3.34 -5.11 -9.27
C ASP A 94 2.35 -6.14 -9.85
N PHE A 95 2.63 -6.67 -11.04
CA PHE A 95 1.83 -7.74 -11.64
C PHE A 95 1.76 -9.00 -10.76
N VAL A 96 2.89 -9.49 -10.25
CA VAL A 96 2.91 -10.68 -9.38
C VAL A 96 2.17 -10.40 -8.06
N ILE A 97 2.31 -9.20 -7.50
CA ILE A 97 1.59 -8.76 -6.30
C ILE A 97 0.07 -8.82 -6.55
N ASP A 98 -0.40 -8.25 -7.67
CA ASP A 98 -1.82 -8.25 -8.01
C ASP A 98 -2.37 -9.68 -8.13
N GLN A 99 -1.65 -10.58 -8.81
CA GLN A 99 -2.04 -11.99 -8.92
C GLN A 99 -2.07 -12.71 -7.56
N PHE A 100 -1.16 -12.37 -6.63
CA PHE A 100 -1.15 -12.94 -5.28
C PHE A 100 -2.33 -12.47 -4.45
N LEU A 101 -2.71 -11.20 -4.58
CA LEU A 101 -3.89 -10.62 -3.91
C LEU A 101 -5.18 -11.26 -4.43
N GLU A 102 -5.33 -11.42 -5.74
CA GLU A 102 -6.49 -12.07 -6.35
C GLU A 102 -6.68 -13.51 -5.85
N LYS A 103 -5.59 -14.24 -5.64
CA LYS A 103 -5.61 -15.62 -5.12
C LYS A 103 -5.56 -15.71 -3.59
N ASN A 104 -5.59 -14.58 -2.89
CA ASN A 104 -5.52 -14.51 -1.43
C ASN A 104 -4.31 -15.26 -0.83
N ILE A 105 -3.14 -15.10 -1.45
CA ILE A 105 -1.89 -15.72 -0.99
C ILE A 105 -1.18 -14.74 -0.08
N GLU A 106 -1.13 -15.03 1.22
CA GLU A 106 -0.44 -14.18 2.20
C GLU A 106 1.09 -14.21 1.98
N PHE A 107 1.72 -13.03 1.93
CA PHE A 107 3.17 -12.93 1.69
C PHE A 107 3.82 -11.71 2.37
N LEU A 108 5.14 -11.80 2.57
CA LEU A 108 6.03 -10.70 2.94
C LEU A 108 7.18 -10.63 1.93
N ASP A 109 7.33 -9.50 1.25
CA ASP A 109 8.47 -9.28 0.36
C ASP A 109 9.57 -8.44 1.03
N THR A 110 10.80 -8.57 0.51
CA THR A 110 11.92 -7.77 1.01
C THR A 110 11.85 -6.28 0.70
N ASN A 111 10.97 -5.84 -0.20
CA ASN A 111 10.75 -4.42 -0.45
C ASN A 111 9.86 -3.78 0.63
N GLY A 112 9.17 -4.59 1.43
CA GLY A 112 8.23 -4.14 2.46
C GLY A 112 6.78 -4.14 2.00
N THR A 113 6.49 -4.76 0.85
CA THR A 113 5.13 -5.12 0.50
C THR A 113 4.70 -6.30 1.37
N ILE A 114 3.58 -6.12 2.06
CA ILE A 114 3.04 -7.07 3.03
C ILE A 114 1.59 -7.32 2.66
N TYR A 115 1.20 -8.57 2.57
CA TYR A 115 -0.19 -8.96 2.49
C TYR A 115 -0.49 -10.09 3.47
N LEU A 116 -1.31 -9.78 4.47
CA LEU A 116 -1.83 -10.72 5.46
C LEU A 116 -3.34 -10.53 5.54
N ASN A 117 -4.09 -11.59 5.32
CA ASN A 117 -5.55 -11.57 5.26
C ASN A 117 -6.11 -12.76 6.03
N ASN A 118 -6.35 -12.53 7.33
CA ASN A 118 -6.88 -13.54 8.23
C ASN A 118 -8.08 -12.97 9.02
N PRO A 119 -8.86 -13.83 9.69
CA PRO A 119 -10.07 -13.38 10.39
C PRO A 119 -9.85 -12.39 11.54
N THR A 120 -8.62 -12.27 12.06
CA THR A 120 -8.33 -11.37 13.19
C THR A 120 -7.75 -10.03 12.77
N PHE A 121 -7.03 -9.97 11.64
CA PHE A 121 -6.53 -8.73 11.06
C PHE A 121 -6.29 -8.83 9.56
N TYR A 122 -6.39 -7.68 8.91
CA TYR A 122 -6.04 -7.47 7.51
C TYR A 122 -4.91 -6.45 7.42
N ILE A 123 -3.84 -6.79 6.72
CA ILE A 123 -2.68 -5.93 6.48
C ILE A 123 -2.37 -5.98 4.98
N LEU A 124 -2.48 -4.83 4.32
CA LEU A 124 -1.96 -4.61 2.98
C LEU A 124 -1.04 -3.39 3.01
N VAL A 125 0.25 -3.62 2.86
CA VAL A 125 1.26 -2.59 2.65
C VAL A 125 1.79 -2.79 1.23
N ARG A 126 1.72 -1.75 0.39
CA ARG A 126 2.38 -1.77 -0.93
C ARG A 126 3.54 -0.81 -0.91
N ASN A 127 4.75 -1.32 -1.14
CA ASN A 127 5.90 -0.47 -1.35
C ASN A 127 6.22 -0.48 -2.85
N SER A 128 5.86 0.60 -3.56
CA SER A 128 6.07 0.68 -5.01
C SER A 128 7.55 0.93 -5.30
N THR A 129 8.18 0.05 -6.08
CA THR A 129 9.51 0.26 -6.68
C THR A 129 9.45 1.18 -7.90
N ARG A 130 8.57 2.19 -7.92
CA ARG A 130 8.84 3.38 -8.74
C ARG A 130 10.11 4.00 -8.19
N GLN A 131 11.22 3.66 -8.82
CA GLN A 131 12.54 4.19 -8.53
C GLN A 131 12.42 5.67 -8.23
N THR A 132 12.99 6.02 -7.10
CA THR A 132 13.34 7.34 -6.63
C THR A 132 13.83 8.24 -7.77
N GLN A 133 12.91 8.93 -8.47
CA GLN A 133 13.19 10.31 -8.82
C GLN A 133 13.20 11.02 -7.48
N LYS A 134 14.40 11.33 -6.99
CA LYS A 134 14.71 12.10 -5.78
C LYS A 134 13.47 12.44 -4.96
N ALA A 135 13.30 11.77 -3.82
CA ALA A 135 12.45 12.28 -2.75
C ALA A 135 13.00 13.64 -2.32
N SER A 136 12.70 14.69 -3.08
CA SER A 136 12.43 15.98 -2.48
C SER A 136 11.21 15.78 -1.60
N SER A 137 11.10 16.58 -0.56
CA SER A 137 10.02 16.62 0.43
C SER A 137 8.61 16.89 -0.14
N SER A 138 8.31 16.48 -1.38
CA SER A 138 7.15 16.88 -2.19
C SER A 138 6.12 15.77 -2.47
N ASN A 139 6.27 14.55 -1.92
CA ASN A 139 5.26 13.47 -2.10
C ASN A 139 3.95 13.68 -1.32
N ASN A 140 3.85 14.75 -0.54
CA ASN A 140 2.59 15.15 0.07
C ASN A 140 1.85 16.12 -0.86
N LEU A 141 0.62 15.74 -1.24
CA LEU A 141 -0.27 16.65 -1.95
C LEU A 141 -0.47 17.90 -1.09
N THR A 142 -0.10 19.06 -1.63
CA THR A 142 -0.33 20.34 -0.95
C THR A 142 -1.82 20.59 -0.79
N THR A 143 -2.21 21.47 0.13
CA THR A 143 -3.60 21.93 0.29
C THR A 143 -4.23 22.36 -1.04
N SER A 144 -3.48 23.05 -1.90
CA SER A 144 -3.96 23.47 -3.23
C SER A 144 -4.11 22.29 -4.20
N THR A 145 -3.16 21.34 -4.19
CA THR A 145 -3.27 20.12 -5.01
C THR A 145 -4.45 19.24 -4.57
N LEU A 146 -4.75 19.21 -3.26
CA LEU A 146 -5.92 18.51 -2.71
C LEU A 146 -7.25 19.15 -3.12
N LYS A 147 -7.32 20.49 -3.14
CA LYS A 147 -8.50 21.21 -3.68
C LYS A 147 -8.69 20.91 -5.17
N LEU A 148 -7.61 20.88 -5.93
CA LEU A 148 -7.65 20.53 -7.35
C LEU A 148 -8.12 19.09 -7.54
N ALA A 149 -7.52 18.12 -6.84
CA ALA A 149 -7.93 16.72 -6.88
C ALA A 149 -9.41 16.53 -6.56
N PHE A 150 -9.93 17.21 -5.52
CA PHE A 150 -11.38 17.21 -5.22
C PHE A 150 -12.22 17.71 -6.40
N THR A 151 -11.82 18.83 -7.00
CA THR A 151 -12.50 19.44 -8.15
C THR A 151 -12.52 18.48 -9.35
N LEU A 152 -11.47 17.68 -9.55
CA LEU A 152 -11.41 16.66 -10.60
C LEU A 152 -12.25 15.42 -10.26
N LEU A 153 -12.25 14.98 -9.00
CA LEU A 153 -13.05 13.85 -8.53
C LEU A 153 -14.56 14.11 -8.63
N GLN A 154 -14.99 15.37 -8.48
CA GLN A 154 -16.38 15.78 -8.67
C GLN A 154 -16.86 15.64 -10.12
N ASP A 155 -15.98 15.86 -11.09
CA ASP A 155 -16.29 15.74 -12.51
C ASP A 155 -14.99 15.51 -13.31
N PRO A 156 -14.65 14.23 -13.58
CA PRO A 156 -13.43 13.88 -14.29
C PRO A 156 -13.36 14.45 -15.71
N GLN A 157 -14.50 14.77 -16.33
CA GLN A 157 -14.51 15.32 -17.69
C GLN A 157 -13.92 16.72 -17.77
N ARG A 158 -13.76 17.42 -16.63
CA ARG A 158 -13.11 18.73 -16.55
C ARG A 158 -11.67 18.70 -17.06
N LEU A 159 -10.96 17.57 -16.96
CA LEU A 159 -9.60 17.42 -17.50
C LEU A 159 -9.51 17.52 -19.02
N ILE A 160 -10.63 17.27 -19.70
CA ILE A 160 -10.73 17.27 -21.17
C ILE A 160 -11.48 18.52 -21.65
N LYS A 161 -12.49 18.97 -20.87
CA LYS A 161 -13.43 20.02 -21.28
C LYS A 161 -13.08 21.42 -20.80
N SER A 162 -12.16 21.56 -19.85
CA SER A 162 -11.80 22.86 -19.25
C SER A 162 -10.35 23.19 -19.52
N ASP A 163 -10.08 24.47 -19.82
CA ASP A 163 -8.71 24.97 -19.82
C ASP A 163 -8.21 25.19 -18.37
N GLN A 164 -6.92 25.48 -18.23
CA GLN A 164 -6.32 25.67 -16.91
C GLN A 164 -6.88 26.89 -16.17
N ASN A 165 -7.38 27.90 -16.88
CA ASN A 165 -8.01 29.07 -16.26
C ASN A 165 -9.36 28.73 -15.65
N ARG A 166 -10.18 27.94 -16.35
CA ARG A 166 -11.46 27.48 -15.83
C ARG A 166 -11.29 26.54 -14.64
N LEU A 167 -10.29 25.66 -14.68
CA LEU A 167 -9.94 24.82 -13.53
C LEU A 167 -9.49 25.64 -12.33
N ALA A 168 -8.74 26.73 -12.55
CA ALA A 168 -8.29 27.65 -11.50
C ALA A 168 -9.48 28.30 -10.78
N GLU A 169 -10.45 28.80 -11.55
CA GLU A 169 -11.68 29.40 -11.03
C GLU A 169 -12.51 28.38 -10.22
N LEU A 170 -12.75 27.18 -10.76
CA LEU A 170 -13.52 26.13 -10.09
C LEU A 170 -12.86 25.66 -8.79
N THR A 171 -11.53 25.61 -8.76
CA THR A 171 -10.75 25.12 -7.62
C THR A 171 -10.51 26.22 -6.58
N GLY A 172 -10.63 27.50 -6.96
CA GLY A 172 -10.28 28.64 -6.12
C GLY A 172 -8.78 28.77 -5.86
N ILE A 173 -7.95 28.45 -6.87
CA ILE A 173 -6.47 28.60 -6.83
C ILE A 173 -6.00 29.31 -8.11
N ASP A 174 -4.75 29.78 -8.16
CA ASP A 174 -4.22 30.42 -9.37
C ASP A 174 -3.85 29.41 -10.47
N THR A 175 -3.88 29.85 -11.74
CA THR A 175 -3.60 29.03 -12.92
C THR A 175 -2.22 28.34 -12.86
N LYS A 176 -1.17 29.02 -12.36
CA LYS A 176 0.17 28.40 -12.24
C LYS A 176 0.17 27.27 -11.22
N THR A 177 -0.61 27.39 -10.15
CA THR A 177 -0.81 26.33 -9.16
C THR A 177 -1.65 25.18 -9.72
N VAL A 178 -2.60 25.43 -10.61
CA VAL A 178 -3.27 24.35 -11.37
C VAL A 178 -2.27 23.58 -12.20
N SER A 179 -1.43 24.24 -13.02
CA SER A 179 -0.45 23.55 -13.87
C SER A 179 0.50 22.68 -13.04
N ARG A 180 1.03 23.23 -11.93
CA ARG A 180 1.89 22.48 -10.99
C ARG A 180 1.15 21.34 -10.31
N GLY A 181 -0.12 21.53 -9.96
CA GLY A 181 -0.96 20.52 -9.32
C GLY A 181 -1.23 19.34 -10.24
N LEU A 182 -1.57 19.59 -11.50
CA LEU A 182 -1.76 18.55 -12.52
C LEU A 182 -0.47 17.74 -12.76
N GLU A 183 0.67 18.43 -12.92
CA GLU A 183 1.98 17.80 -13.08
C GLU A 183 2.35 16.94 -11.86
N SER A 184 2.06 17.44 -10.64
CA SER A 184 2.28 16.70 -9.40
C SER A 184 1.42 15.43 -9.33
N LEU A 185 0.13 15.52 -9.64
CA LEU A 185 -0.78 14.37 -9.66
C LEU A 185 -0.37 13.35 -10.73
N HIS A 186 0.11 13.80 -11.89
CA HIS A 186 0.68 12.95 -12.93
C HIS A 186 1.95 12.23 -12.47
N ASN A 187 2.92 12.97 -11.91
CA ASN A 187 4.20 12.40 -11.46
C ASN A 187 4.01 11.39 -10.32
N LEU A 188 3.01 11.60 -9.46
CA LEU A 188 2.61 10.65 -8.42
C LEU A 188 1.78 9.47 -8.96
N GLY A 189 1.42 9.47 -10.25
CA GLY A 189 0.74 8.38 -10.92
C GLY A 189 -0.78 8.34 -10.74
N TYR A 190 -1.38 9.45 -10.29
CA TYR A 190 -2.85 9.58 -10.19
C TYR A 190 -3.48 10.02 -11.51
N LEU A 191 -2.73 10.77 -12.33
CA LEU A 191 -3.13 11.15 -13.68
C LEU A 191 -2.23 10.48 -14.72
N GLN A 192 -2.80 10.19 -15.89
CA GLN A 192 -2.09 9.77 -17.08
C GLN A 192 -2.16 10.89 -18.11
N ARG A 193 -1.02 11.24 -18.70
CA ARG A 193 -0.97 12.21 -19.78
C ARG A 193 -1.24 11.54 -21.12
N LEU A 194 -2.17 12.10 -21.89
CA LEU A 194 -2.51 11.65 -23.24
C LEU A 194 -1.54 12.22 -24.28
N PRO A 195 -1.44 11.61 -25.48
CA PRO A 195 -0.66 12.16 -26.59
C PRO A 195 -1.11 13.56 -27.01
N THR A 196 -2.39 13.91 -26.80
CA THR A 196 -2.94 15.25 -27.05
C THR A 196 -2.38 16.32 -26.10
N GLY A 197 -1.76 15.90 -24.99
CA GLY A 197 -1.27 16.76 -23.93
C GLY A 197 -2.21 16.87 -22.73
N ASP A 198 -3.46 16.41 -22.87
CA ASP A 198 -4.48 16.39 -21.82
C ASP A 198 -4.19 15.32 -20.75
N TYR A 199 -4.92 15.38 -19.64
CA TYR A 199 -4.83 14.41 -18.56
C TYR A 199 -6.09 13.54 -18.47
N LEU A 200 -5.92 12.31 -18.02
CA LEU A 200 -7.00 11.44 -17.53
C LEU A 200 -6.68 10.97 -16.12
N ILE A 201 -7.71 10.69 -15.33
CA ILE A 201 -7.52 10.01 -14.04
C ILE A 201 -7.16 8.55 -14.34
N SER A 202 -5.99 8.11 -13.88
CA SER A 202 -5.50 6.75 -14.12
C SER A 202 -6.30 5.70 -13.35
N ASP A 203 -6.65 6.04 -12.11
CA ASP A 203 -7.46 5.22 -11.20
C ASP A 203 -8.22 6.15 -10.26
N TYR A 204 -9.55 6.16 -10.38
CA TYR A 204 -10.42 7.04 -9.62
C TYR A 204 -10.38 6.72 -8.13
N ASN A 205 -10.46 5.43 -7.76
CA ASN A 205 -10.50 5.00 -6.37
C ASN A 205 -9.18 5.34 -5.68
N LYS A 206 -8.07 5.09 -6.37
CA LYS A 206 -6.73 5.43 -5.86
C LYS A 206 -6.55 6.93 -5.63
N LEU A 207 -7.08 7.78 -6.52
CA LEU A 207 -7.05 9.24 -6.33
C LEU A 207 -7.97 9.67 -5.18
N LEU A 208 -9.15 9.06 -5.05
CA LEU A 208 -10.09 9.32 -3.97
C LEU A 208 -9.50 8.95 -2.60
N GLU A 209 -8.96 7.74 -2.44
CA GLU A 209 -8.31 7.29 -1.21
C GLU A 209 -7.15 8.20 -0.81
N ARG A 210 -6.30 8.58 -1.78
CA ARG A 210 -5.21 9.52 -1.50
C ARG A 210 -5.73 10.89 -1.07
N TRP A 211 -6.80 11.35 -1.71
CA TRP A 211 -7.44 12.62 -1.38
C TRP A 211 -8.03 12.61 0.02
N GLU A 212 -8.70 11.52 0.44
CA GLU A 212 -9.23 11.36 1.80
C GLU A 212 -8.13 11.44 2.85
N LEU A 213 -7.02 10.73 2.65
CA LEU A 213 -5.85 10.78 3.53
C LEU A 213 -5.29 12.20 3.61
N GLY A 214 -5.03 12.83 2.46
CA GLY A 214 -4.49 14.20 2.42
C GLY A 214 -5.47 15.24 2.98
N TYR A 215 -6.77 15.01 2.86
CA TYR A 215 -7.78 15.87 3.46
C TYR A 215 -7.63 15.90 4.98
N VAL A 216 -7.52 14.73 5.62
CA VAL A 216 -7.35 14.63 7.08
C VAL A 216 -6.00 15.21 7.53
N GLU A 217 -4.93 14.90 6.81
CA GLU A 217 -3.56 15.28 7.19
C GLU A 217 -3.28 16.78 7.00
N ASN A 218 -3.75 17.38 5.91
CA ASN A 218 -3.30 18.71 5.48
C ASN A 218 -4.44 19.72 5.30
N LEU A 219 -5.51 19.34 4.59
CA LEU A 219 -6.55 20.30 4.20
C LEU A 219 -7.47 20.64 5.38
N ARG A 220 -7.95 19.66 6.14
CA ARG A 220 -8.88 19.84 7.25
C ARG A 220 -8.33 20.79 8.33
N PRO A 221 -7.07 20.67 8.80
CA PRO A 221 -6.51 21.65 9.75
C PRO A 221 -6.49 23.08 9.19
N SER A 222 -6.24 23.24 7.89
CA SER A 222 -6.21 24.57 7.24
C SER A 222 -7.59 25.22 7.07
N LEU A 223 -8.67 24.46 7.22
CA LEU A 223 -10.05 24.95 7.13
C LEU A 223 -10.57 25.49 8.47
N LEU A 224 -9.88 25.23 9.57
CA LEU A 224 -10.28 25.73 10.89
C LEU A 224 -9.89 27.21 11.01
N ILE A 225 -10.88 28.10 11.04
CA ILE A 225 -10.68 29.54 11.21
C ILE A 225 -10.54 29.86 12.71
N GLU A 226 -11.58 29.60 13.50
CA GLU A 226 -11.59 29.78 14.95
C GLU A 226 -12.55 28.79 15.63
N THR A 227 -12.41 28.63 16.95
CA THR A 227 -13.38 27.90 17.78
C THR A 227 -14.02 28.86 18.78
N TYR A 228 -15.35 28.87 18.86
CA TYR A 228 -16.09 29.69 19.81
C TYR A 228 -16.54 28.84 20.99
N ARG A 229 -16.51 29.41 22.19
CA ARG A 229 -17.12 28.82 23.38
C ARG A 229 -18.30 29.68 23.84
N PRO A 230 -19.41 29.08 24.27
CA PRO A 230 -20.50 29.83 24.85
C PRO A 230 -20.04 30.52 26.15
N LEU A 231 -20.40 31.80 26.29
CA LEU A 231 -20.20 32.56 27.52
C LEU A 231 -20.97 31.88 28.65
N LYS A 232 -20.26 31.50 29.72
CA LYS A 232 -20.92 31.10 30.98
C LYS A 232 -21.68 32.31 31.51
N ARG A 233 -23.01 32.21 31.63
CA ARG A 233 -23.81 33.18 32.40
C ARG A 233 -23.32 33.15 33.85
N GLN A 234 -22.95 34.33 34.37
CA GLN A 234 -22.73 34.56 35.81
C GLN A 234 -24.07 34.51 36.56
#